data_AF-A0A658NM58-F1
#
_entry.id   AF-A0A658NM58-F1
#
_cell.length_a   1.000
_cell.length_b   1.000
_cell.length_c   1.000
_cell.angle_alpha   90.00
_cell.angle_beta   90.00
_cell.angle_gamma   90.00
#
_symmetry.space_group_name_H-M   'P 1'
#
loop_
_entity.id
_entity.type
_entity.pdbx_description
1 polymer ?
#
loop_
_entity_poly.entity_id
_entity_poly.type
_entity_poly.pdbx_seq_one_letter_code
_entity_poly.pdbx_strand_id
1 'polypeptide(L)'
;VIGHFDGGAPTTGAAAKPRVLLAPHTDTVDVEGMTVDPFGAEICDGRLYGRGACDTKGTMAAMLAALEEMGPGRLATLGHAVSFAGLA
;
A
#
# COMPACT_ATOMS: atom_id res chain seq x y z
N VAL A 1 -9.37 1.27 7.39
CA VAL A 1 -9.69 0.59 6.11
C VAL A 1 -10.07 1.67 5.11
N ILE A 2 -9.28 1.85 4.05
CA ILE A 2 -9.55 2.84 3.00
C ILE A 2 -9.47 2.06 1.69
N GLY A 3 -10.57 1.37 1.33
CA GLY A 3 -10.73 0.63 0.07
C GLY A 3 -10.89 -0.89 0.21
N HIS A 4 -12.00 -1.41 -0.33
CA HIS A 4 -12.23 -2.85 -0.52
C HIS A 4 -12.58 -3.10 -1.99
N PHE A 5 -11.79 -3.96 -2.64
CA PHE A 5 -12.00 -4.33 -4.03
C PHE A 5 -12.52 -5.76 -4.08
N ASP A 6 -13.82 -5.90 -3.83
CA ASP A 6 -14.54 -7.14 -4.08
C ASP A 6 -14.67 -7.30 -5.59
N GLY A 7 -13.96 -8.28 -6.15
CA GLY A 7 -13.98 -8.53 -7.58
C GLY A 7 -15.32 -9.14 -8.06
N GLY A 8 -16.39 -8.36 -7.96
CA GLY A 8 -17.79 -8.76 -8.10
C GLY A 8 -18.39 -9.20 -6.76
N ALA A 9 -19.64 -8.79 -6.50
CA ALA A 9 -20.41 -9.27 -5.36
C ALA A 9 -20.50 -10.81 -5.40
N PRO A 10 -20.46 -11.51 -4.24
CA PRO A 10 -20.67 -12.94 -4.21
C PRO A 10 -22.07 -13.24 -4.77
N THR A 11 -22.14 -13.89 -5.93
CA THR A 11 -23.37 -14.51 -6.39
C THR A 11 -23.73 -15.59 -5.37
N THR A 12 -24.96 -15.56 -4.85
CA THR A 12 -25.45 -16.52 -3.86
C THR A 12 -25.07 -17.95 -4.24
N GLY A 13 -24.22 -18.60 -3.41
CA GLY A 13 -23.72 -19.96 -3.63
C GLY A 13 -22.27 -20.08 -4.11
N ALA A 14 -21.60 -19.00 -4.50
CA ALA A 14 -20.16 -19.03 -4.78
C ALA A 14 -19.35 -18.96 -3.47
N ALA A 15 -18.34 -19.83 -3.32
CA ALA A 15 -17.39 -19.73 -2.22
C ALA A 15 -16.68 -18.37 -2.26
N ALA A 16 -16.49 -17.73 -1.09
CA ALA A 16 -15.77 -16.46 -1.01
C ALA A 16 -14.36 -16.60 -1.58
N LYS A 17 -13.93 -15.63 -2.40
CA LYS A 17 -12.56 -15.58 -2.92
C LYS A 17 -11.57 -15.52 -1.75
N PRO A 18 -10.42 -16.23 -1.81
CA PRO A 18 -9.31 -15.98 -0.89
C PRO A 18 -8.98 -14.48 -0.84
N ARG A 19 -8.51 -13.98 0.31
CA ARG A 19 -8.34 -12.54 0.53
C ARG A 19 -6.88 -12.19 0.79
N VAL A 20 -6.43 -11.09 0.20
CA VAL A 20 -5.14 -10.45 0.48
C VAL A 20 -5.41 -9.10 1.13
N LEU A 21 -4.76 -8.86 2.27
CA LEU A 21 -4.78 -7.57 2.97
C LEU A 21 -3.43 -6.86 2.80
N LEU A 22 -3.47 -5.67 2.21
CA LEU A 22 -2.35 -4.74 2.18
C LEU A 22 -2.52 -3.77 3.37
N ALA A 23 -1.64 -3.87 4.37
CA ALA A 23 -1.75 -3.12 5.61
C ALA A 23 -0.43 -2.42 5.99
N PRO A 24 -0.05 -1.35 5.27
CA PRO A 24 1.06 -0.51 5.69
C PRO A 24 0.68 0.31 6.93
N HIS A 25 1.68 0.68 7.72
CA HIS A 25 1.53 1.65 8.80
C HIS A 25 1.89 3.06 8.29
N THR A 26 1.58 4.10 9.05
CA THR A 26 1.88 5.49 8.65
C THR A 26 2.72 6.24 9.66
N ASP A 27 2.82 5.71 10.88
CA ASP A 27 3.71 6.20 11.92
C ASP A 27 5.18 5.98 11.53
N THR A 28 6.06 6.70 12.21
CA THR A 28 7.50 6.55 12.04
C THR A 28 8.17 6.77 13.38
N VAL A 29 9.35 6.20 13.56
CA VAL A 29 10.23 6.51 14.70
C VAL A 29 10.71 7.97 14.65
N ASP A 30 11.36 8.43 15.74
CA ASP A 30 12.00 9.75 15.83
C ASP A 30 13.09 9.96 14.77
N VAL A 31 13.69 11.15 14.70
CA VAL A 31 14.71 11.52 13.70
C VAL A 31 16.13 11.56 14.25
N GLU A 32 16.37 11.03 15.46
CA GLU A 32 17.68 11.11 16.10
C GLU A 32 18.74 10.33 15.29
N GLY A 33 19.95 10.90 15.19
CA GLY A 33 21.07 10.29 14.48
C GLY A 33 20.99 10.34 12.95
N MET A 34 19.97 10.98 12.37
CA MET A 34 19.92 11.20 10.92
C MET A 34 20.94 12.27 10.50
N THR A 35 21.64 12.00 9.38
CA THR A 35 22.64 12.91 8.78
C THR A 35 22.11 13.67 7.56
N VAL A 36 20.89 13.34 7.12
CA VAL A 36 20.16 13.99 6.02
C VAL A 36 18.96 14.75 6.58
N ASP A 37 18.38 15.67 5.81
CA ASP A 37 17.07 16.24 6.16
C ASP A 37 16.03 15.10 6.25
N PRO A 38 15.48 14.81 7.43
CA PRO A 38 14.53 13.71 7.61
C PRO A 38 13.26 13.87 6.77
N PHE A 39 12.86 15.09 6.44
CA PHE A 39 11.59 15.38 5.78
C PHE A 39 11.76 15.99 4.38
N GLY A 40 13.01 16.16 3.92
CA GLY A 40 13.32 16.75 2.61
C GLY A 40 13.03 15.84 1.43
N ALA A 41 12.95 14.51 1.64
CA ALA A 41 12.68 13.52 0.59
C ALA A 41 13.64 13.62 -0.61
N GLU A 42 14.92 13.82 -0.34
CA GLU A 42 15.95 14.00 -1.36
C GLU A 42 16.25 12.68 -2.10
N ILE A 43 16.47 12.76 -3.41
CA ILE A 43 16.93 11.62 -4.22
C ILE A 43 18.43 11.81 -4.51
N CYS A 44 19.24 10.88 -4.01
CA CYS A 44 20.69 10.85 -4.24
C CYS A 44 21.12 9.44 -4.67
N ASP A 45 21.91 9.34 -5.74
CA ASP A 45 22.38 8.07 -6.32
C ASP A 45 21.24 7.03 -6.54
N GLY A 46 20.09 7.51 -7.00
CA GLY A 46 18.91 6.68 -7.28
C GLY A 46 18.17 6.17 -6.02
N ARG A 47 18.47 6.71 -4.84
CA ARG A 47 17.82 6.36 -3.57
C ARG A 47 17.08 7.56 -3.00
N LEU A 48 15.86 7.33 -2.51
CA LEU A 48 15.07 8.31 -1.78
C LEU A 48 15.47 8.29 -0.29
N TYR A 49 15.93 9.42 0.23
CA TYR A 49 16.32 9.60 1.63
C TYR A 49 15.26 10.42 2.38
N GLY A 50 14.78 9.87 3.50
CA GLY A 50 13.81 10.53 4.37
C GLY A 50 13.24 9.57 5.40
N ARG A 51 12.76 10.11 6.52
CA ARG A 51 12.05 9.37 7.56
C ARG A 51 10.73 8.84 6.97
N GLY A 52 10.54 7.53 7.08
CA GLY A 52 9.40 6.86 6.48
C GLY A 52 9.60 6.41 5.03
N ALA A 53 10.68 6.81 4.34
CA ALA A 53 10.88 6.45 2.93
C ALA A 53 10.92 4.92 2.71
N CYS A 54 11.63 4.20 3.57
CA CYS A 54 11.63 2.73 3.56
C CYS A 54 10.50 2.14 4.44
N ASP A 55 10.43 2.59 5.69
CA ASP A 55 9.57 2.06 6.76
C ASP A 55 8.50 3.08 7.18
N THR A 56 7.26 3.03 6.65
CA THR A 56 6.79 2.17 5.54
C THR A 56 6.22 2.92 4.35
N LYS A 57 6.33 4.25 4.32
CA LYS A 57 5.60 5.10 3.36
C LYS A 57 5.97 4.82 1.90
N GLY A 58 7.22 4.47 1.60
CA GLY A 58 7.58 4.04 0.23
C GLY A 58 6.92 2.73 -0.19
N THR A 59 6.89 1.75 0.72
CA THR A 59 6.17 0.47 0.49
C THR A 59 4.67 0.71 0.33
N MET A 60 4.09 1.58 1.17
CA MET A 60 2.69 2.01 1.04
C MET A 60 2.42 2.66 -0.32
N ALA A 61 3.28 3.57 -0.78
CA ALA A 61 3.16 4.22 -2.08
C ALA A 61 3.21 3.19 -3.22
N ALA A 62 4.10 2.20 -3.15
CA ALA A 62 4.17 1.13 -4.15
C ALA A 62 2.90 0.27 -4.17
N MET A 63 2.31 -0.06 -3.01
CA MET A 63 1.05 -0.78 -2.91
C MET A 63 -0.09 0.01 -3.58
N LEU A 64 -0.20 1.31 -3.30
CA LEU A 64 -1.24 2.18 -3.87
C LEU A 64 -1.05 2.33 -5.39
N ALA A 65 0.18 2.56 -5.84
CA ALA A 65 0.49 2.68 -7.26
C ALA A 65 0.13 1.40 -8.04
N ALA A 66 0.40 0.22 -7.48
CA ALA A 66 0.01 -1.05 -8.10
C ALA A 66 -1.51 -1.22 -8.20
N LEU A 67 -2.26 -0.85 -7.16
CA LEU A 67 -3.73 -0.90 -7.19
C LEU A 67 -4.31 0.07 -8.24
N GLU A 68 -3.75 1.27 -8.33
CA GLU A 68 -4.11 2.28 -9.33
C GLU A 68 -3.84 1.78 -10.75
N GLU A 69 -2.64 1.26 -11.02
CA GLU A 69 -2.23 0.74 -12.33
C GLU A 69 -3.11 -0.43 -12.78
N MET A 70 -3.50 -1.32 -11.86
CA MET A 70 -4.40 -2.42 -12.18
C MET A 70 -5.81 -1.91 -12.55
N GLY A 71 -6.29 -0.89 -11.85
CA GLY A 71 -7.62 -0.34 -12.05
C GLY A 71 -8.75 -1.33 -11.72
N PRO A 72 -10.00 -0.83 -11.67
CA PRO A 72 -11.15 -1.63 -11.22
C PRO A 72 -11.44 -2.83 -12.13
N GLY A 73 -11.21 -2.70 -13.44
CA GLY A 73 -11.46 -3.77 -14.40
C GLY A 73 -10.58 -5.00 -14.15
N ARG A 74 -9.27 -4.82 -14.00
CA ARG A 74 -8.34 -5.92 -13.75
C ARG A 74 -8.51 -6.49 -12.35
N LEU A 75 -8.67 -5.64 -11.34
CA LEU A 75 -8.91 -6.06 -9.96
C LEU A 75 -10.16 -6.97 -9.86
N ALA A 76 -11.20 -6.69 -10.63
CA ALA A 76 -12.42 -7.51 -10.64
C ALA A 76 -12.20 -8.95 -11.13
N THR A 77 -11.23 -9.16 -12.02
CA THR A 77 -10.93 -10.47 -12.61
C THR A 77 -10.05 -11.37 -11.76
N LEU A 78 -9.50 -10.86 -10.65
CA LEU A 78 -8.62 -11.63 -9.79
C LEU A 78 -9.34 -12.81 -9.13
N GLY A 79 -8.61 -13.92 -8.98
CA GLY A 79 -9.04 -15.08 -8.20
C GLY A 79 -9.08 -14.83 -6.68
N HIS A 80 -8.65 -13.65 -6.22
CA HIS A 80 -8.58 -13.24 -4.82
C HIS A 80 -9.20 -11.85 -4.67
N ALA A 81 -9.80 -11.55 -3.52
CA ALA A 81 -10.20 -10.19 -3.17
C ALA A 81 -9.03 -9.44 -2.52
N VAL A 82 -8.91 -8.15 -2.80
CA VAL A 82 -7.85 -7.30 -2.22
C VAL A 82 -8.48 -6.22 -1.34
N SER A 83 -7.94 -6.06 -0.14
CA SER A 83 -8.31 -4.99 0.80
C SER A 83 -7.08 -4.15 1.12
N PHE A 84 -7.25 -2.83 1.23
CA PHE A 84 -6.20 -1.93 1.69
C PHE A 84 -6.62 -1.27 3.03
N ALA A 85 -5.75 -1.40 4.03
CA ALA A 85 -5.96 -0.81 5.34
C ALA A 85 -4.70 -0.05 5.77
N GLY A 86 -4.63 1.23 5.41
CA GLY A 86 -3.68 2.14 6.04
C GLY A 86 -3.99 2.22 7.54
N LEU A 87 -3.06 1.76 8.37
CA LEU A 87 -3.15 1.86 9.82
C LEU A 87 -2.41 3.14 10.24
N ALA A 88 -3.11 3.98 10.99
CA ALA A 88 -2.55 5.17 11.64
C ALA A 88 -2.01 4.81 13.02
#